data_AF-A0A6H1TWQ5-F1
#
_entry.id   AF-A0A6H1TWQ5-F1
#
_cell.length_a   1.000
_cell.length_b   1.000
_cell.length_c   1.000
_cell.angle_alpha   90.00
_cell.angle_beta   90.00
_cell.angle_gamma   90.00
#
_symmetry.space_group_name_H-M   'P 1'
#
loop_
_entity.id
_entity.type
_entity.pdbx_description
1 polymer ?
#
loop_
_entity_poly.entity_id
_entity_poly.type
_entity_poly.pdbx_seq_one_letter_code
_entity_poly.pdbx_strand_id
1 'polypeptide(L)'
;MQTSHPIKLFGAFLGLTIFSVTFYHRDVRPRVSSCPPSATVGGQLCRGKMPKPLLEKAWGQMGAIAYQAAAQVIESNNTRPQPLDETQKQFLRPYFGDLVDRVEVVYDATLMEDWVAASFKINVGQSNAQVYGNKIYIKQPYQPGDLQQIVLLAHELTHCQQYEELGSLGKFGYEYFKEYKRANENYRENKLEQEAFTLEKEFARWLSEQIETHDRSHHDHSH
;
A
#
# COMPACT_ATOMS: atom_id res chain seq x y z
N MET A 1 22.28 37.26 -28.11
CA MET A 1 20.84 37.23 -28.43
C MET A 1 20.55 35.90 -29.11
N GLN A 2 20.06 34.94 -28.33
CA GLN A 2 19.65 33.63 -28.82
C GLN A 2 18.34 33.35 -28.08
N THR A 3 17.24 33.47 -28.81
CA THR A 3 15.88 33.46 -28.25
C THR A 3 15.43 32.02 -28.11
N SER A 4 15.18 31.61 -26.87
CA SER A 4 14.48 30.40 -26.47
C SER A 4 13.03 30.44 -26.98
N HIS A 5 12.60 29.40 -27.69
CA HIS A 5 11.19 29.16 -27.97
C HIS A 5 10.61 28.09 -27.02
N PRO A 6 9.37 28.28 -26.54
CA PRO A 6 8.75 27.43 -25.53
C PRO A 6 8.14 26.16 -26.14
N ILE A 7 8.34 25.02 -25.49
CA ILE A 7 7.62 23.78 -25.79
C ILE A 7 6.23 23.88 -25.12
N LYS A 8 5.19 23.96 -25.95
CA LYS A 8 3.79 23.83 -25.54
C LYS A 8 3.39 22.35 -25.61
N LEU A 9 3.01 21.76 -24.47
CA LEU A 9 2.27 20.50 -24.42
C LEU A 9 0.82 20.75 -24.86
N PHE A 10 0.37 20.04 -25.90
CA PHE A 10 -1.04 19.86 -26.22
C PHE A 10 -1.33 18.36 -26.39
N GLY A 11 -2.22 17.85 -25.54
CA GLY A 11 -3.36 16.99 -25.91
C GLY A 11 -3.13 15.60 -26.50
N ALA A 12 -3.61 14.59 -25.78
CA ALA A 12 -4.37 13.45 -26.31
C ALA A 12 -5.15 12.83 -25.13
N PHE A 13 -6.44 13.10 -24.93
CA PHE A 13 -7.58 12.42 -25.58
C PHE A 13 -7.31 10.96 -25.94
N LEU A 14 -7.74 10.06 -25.05
CA LEU A 14 -8.13 8.67 -25.33
C LEU A 14 -9.48 8.52 -24.62
N GLY A 15 -10.60 8.19 -25.26
CA GLY A 15 -10.76 7.41 -26.48
C GLY A 15 -11.81 6.35 -26.18
N LEU A 16 -13.06 6.79 -26.06
CA LEU A 16 -14.24 5.94 -25.93
C LEU A 16 -14.34 5.07 -27.19
N THR A 17 -14.18 3.75 -27.06
CA THR A 17 -14.53 2.80 -28.14
C THR A 17 -15.49 1.76 -27.58
N ILE A 18 -16.71 1.81 -28.10
CA ILE A 18 -17.77 0.84 -27.90
C ILE A 18 -17.53 -0.28 -28.92
N PHE A 19 -17.12 -1.45 -28.46
CA PHE A 19 -17.29 -2.69 -29.22
C PHE A 19 -18.48 -3.45 -28.64
N SER A 20 -19.59 -3.39 -29.37
CA SER A 20 -20.75 -4.24 -29.16
C SER A 20 -20.38 -5.69 -29.47
N VAL A 21 -20.12 -6.48 -28.43
CA VAL A 21 -20.19 -7.94 -28.54
C VAL A 21 -21.44 -8.37 -27.80
N THR A 22 -22.44 -8.78 -28.57
CA THR A 22 -23.67 -9.43 -28.10
C THR A 22 -23.31 -10.80 -27.52
N PHE A 23 -22.86 -10.82 -26.27
CA PHE A 23 -22.89 -12.03 -25.46
C PHE A 23 -24.27 -12.17 -24.85
N TYR A 24 -24.86 -13.35 -25.04
CA TYR A 24 -26.04 -13.84 -24.33
C TYR A 24 -25.98 -13.43 -22.85
N HIS A 25 -26.88 -12.52 -22.44
CA HIS A 25 -27.17 -12.30 -21.02
C HIS A 25 -27.82 -13.57 -20.48
N ARG A 26 -26.99 -14.50 -19.97
CA ARG A 26 -27.44 -15.34 -18.88
C ARG A 26 -27.52 -14.41 -17.69
N ASP A 27 -28.73 -14.01 -17.31
CA ASP A 27 -29.02 -13.33 -16.06
C ASP A 27 -28.52 -14.19 -14.89
N VAL A 28 -27.24 -14.05 -14.57
CA VAL A 28 -26.74 -14.39 -13.25
C VAL A 28 -27.16 -13.22 -12.37
N ARG A 29 -28.42 -13.25 -11.93
CA ARG A 29 -28.79 -12.48 -10.74
C ARG A 29 -27.77 -12.89 -9.67
N PRO A 30 -26.97 -11.97 -9.10
CA PRO A 30 -26.15 -12.32 -7.96
C PRO A 30 -27.14 -12.85 -6.92
N ARG A 31 -26.96 -14.12 -6.50
CA ARG A 31 -27.62 -14.59 -5.28
C ARG A 31 -27.14 -13.63 -4.21
N VAL A 32 -28.03 -12.76 -3.76
CA VAL A 32 -27.86 -11.97 -2.55
C VAL A 32 -27.34 -12.95 -1.51
N SER A 33 -26.09 -12.78 -1.08
CA SER A 33 -25.52 -13.60 -0.02
C SER A 33 -26.43 -13.40 1.18
N SER A 34 -27.25 -14.41 1.48
CA SER A 34 -28.22 -14.28 2.55
C SER A 34 -27.45 -14.10 3.84
N CYS A 35 -27.60 -12.93 4.47
CA CYS A 35 -26.99 -12.66 5.77
C CYS A 35 -27.29 -13.84 6.72
N PRO A 36 -26.31 -14.32 7.49
CA PRO A 36 -26.54 -15.32 8.52
C PRO A 36 -27.70 -14.92 9.46
N PRO A 37 -28.32 -15.85 10.21
CA PRO A 37 -29.45 -15.53 11.09
C PRO A 37 -29.15 -14.33 12.01
N SER A 38 -30.14 -13.46 12.24
CA SER A 38 -29.96 -12.20 12.99
C SER A 38 -29.52 -12.37 14.45
N ALA A 39 -29.67 -13.57 14.99
CA ALA A 39 -29.16 -13.94 16.31
C ALA A 39 -27.65 -14.22 16.33
N THR A 40 -27.01 -14.39 15.18
CA THR A 40 -25.56 -14.61 15.06
C THR A 40 -24.80 -13.30 14.88
N VAL A 41 -23.54 -13.23 15.32
CA VAL A 41 -22.67 -12.06 15.13
C VAL A 41 -22.56 -11.67 13.65
N GLY A 42 -22.37 -12.64 12.76
CA GLY A 42 -22.32 -12.41 11.31
C GLY A 42 -23.65 -11.86 10.76
N GLY A 43 -24.78 -12.27 11.32
CA GLY A 43 -26.09 -11.74 10.96
C GLY A 43 -26.35 -10.31 11.47
N GLN A 44 -25.84 -9.96 12.65
CA GLN A 44 -25.96 -8.60 13.19
C GLN A 44 -25.03 -7.62 12.46
N LEU A 45 -23.81 -8.07 12.11
CA LEU A 45 -22.85 -7.35 11.30
C LEU A 45 -23.43 -7.00 9.92
N CYS A 46 -23.95 -8.01 9.20
CA CYS A 46 -24.54 -7.87 7.87
C CYS A 46 -25.77 -6.95 7.84
N ARG A 47 -26.46 -6.79 8.97
CA ARG A 47 -27.67 -5.95 9.10
C ARG A 47 -27.42 -4.59 9.77
N GLY A 48 -26.16 -4.23 10.05
CA GLY A 48 -25.80 -2.93 10.62
C GLY A 48 -26.35 -2.65 12.02
N LYS A 49 -26.69 -3.69 12.81
CA LYS A 49 -27.30 -3.55 14.14
C LYS A 49 -26.30 -3.61 15.30
N MET A 50 -25.00 -3.56 15.02
CA MET A 50 -23.96 -3.66 16.04
C MET A 50 -23.58 -2.28 16.59
N PRO A 51 -23.48 -2.12 17.93
CA PRO A 51 -22.85 -0.94 18.54
C PRO A 51 -21.45 -0.70 17.95
N LYS A 52 -21.08 0.57 17.71
CA LYS A 52 -19.80 0.94 17.08
C LYS A 52 -18.57 0.24 17.69
N PRO A 53 -18.41 0.15 19.04
CA PRO A 53 -17.25 -0.51 19.62
C PRO A 53 -17.18 -2.02 19.32
N LEU A 54 -18.34 -2.69 19.25
CA LEU A 54 -18.41 -4.11 18.89
C LEU A 54 -18.14 -4.33 17.41
N LEU A 55 -18.56 -3.37 16.57
CA LEU A 55 -18.26 -3.37 15.15
C LEU A 55 -16.76 -3.19 14.89
N GLU A 56 -16.12 -2.20 15.51
CA GLU A 56 -14.67 -1.96 15.42
C GLU A 56 -13.86 -3.19 15.87
N LYS A 57 -14.22 -3.80 17.01
CA LYS A 57 -13.57 -5.02 17.49
C LYS A 57 -13.75 -6.18 16.51
N ALA A 58 -14.93 -6.34 15.93
CA ALA A 58 -15.18 -7.39 14.93
C ALA A 58 -14.32 -7.17 13.67
N TRP A 59 -14.22 -5.92 13.19
CA TRP A 59 -13.34 -5.57 12.07
C TRP A 59 -11.87 -5.84 12.35
N GLY A 60 -11.39 -5.48 13.55
CA GLY A 60 -10.02 -5.84 13.95
C GLY A 60 -9.80 -7.35 13.98
N GLN A 61 -10.73 -8.14 14.54
CA GLN A 61 -10.59 -9.60 14.55
C GLN A 61 -10.59 -10.19 13.13
N MET A 62 -11.39 -9.65 12.22
CA MET A 62 -11.35 -10.04 10.81
C MET A 62 -10.00 -9.68 10.17
N GLY A 63 -9.48 -8.47 10.43
CA GLY A 63 -8.18 -8.04 9.93
C GLY A 63 -7.03 -8.91 10.42
N ALA A 64 -7.05 -9.32 11.68
CA ALA A 64 -6.02 -10.20 12.25
C ALA A 64 -5.88 -11.52 11.48
N ILE A 65 -6.98 -12.07 10.98
CA ILE A 65 -7.02 -13.32 10.21
C ILE A 65 -6.72 -13.04 8.73
N ALA A 66 -7.40 -12.05 8.15
CA ALA A 66 -7.29 -11.72 6.73
C ALA A 66 -5.86 -11.32 6.34
N TYR A 67 -5.20 -10.50 7.16
CA TYR A 67 -3.85 -10.01 6.90
C TYR A 67 -2.82 -11.15 6.87
N GLN A 68 -2.97 -12.14 7.76
CA GLN A 68 -2.10 -13.33 7.76
C GLN A 68 -2.34 -14.22 6.54
N ALA A 69 -3.59 -14.42 6.14
CA ALA A 69 -3.92 -15.18 4.93
C ALA A 69 -3.40 -14.48 3.67
N ALA A 70 -3.56 -13.15 3.59
CA ALA A 70 -3.03 -12.35 2.50
C ALA A 70 -1.49 -12.44 2.40
N ALA A 71 -0.79 -12.41 3.53
CA ALA A 71 0.67 -12.61 3.59
C ALA A 71 1.11 -13.95 2.95
N GLN A 72 0.36 -15.04 3.20
CA GLN A 72 0.67 -16.35 2.61
C GLN A 72 0.41 -16.36 1.10
N VAL A 73 -0.69 -15.77 0.66
CA VAL A 73 -1.08 -15.74 -0.76
C VAL A 73 -0.08 -14.91 -1.57
N ILE A 74 0.26 -13.71 -1.10
CA ILE A 74 1.19 -12.85 -1.82
C ILE A 74 2.58 -13.49 -1.88
N GLU A 75 3.04 -14.14 -0.81
CA GLU A 75 4.31 -14.85 -0.80
C GLU A 75 4.33 -16.01 -1.81
N SER A 76 3.23 -16.77 -1.93
CA SER A 76 3.15 -17.87 -2.90
C SER A 76 3.07 -17.43 -4.37
N ASN A 77 2.61 -16.20 -4.62
CA ASN A 77 2.37 -15.69 -5.98
C ASN A 77 3.54 -14.89 -6.54
N ASN A 78 4.58 -14.66 -5.75
CA ASN A 78 5.66 -13.76 -6.08
C ASN A 78 7.02 -14.46 -6.06
N THR A 79 8.00 -13.82 -6.69
CA THR A 79 9.38 -14.28 -6.70
C THR A 79 10.00 -14.13 -5.30
N ARG A 80 11.20 -14.71 -5.14
CA ARG A 80 11.92 -14.65 -3.87
C ARG A 80 12.27 -13.20 -3.52
N PRO A 81 12.03 -12.77 -2.26
CA PRO A 81 12.47 -11.46 -1.79
C PRO A 81 13.99 -11.30 -1.85
N GLN A 82 14.43 -10.05 -2.01
CA GLN A 82 15.83 -9.64 -1.98
C GLN A 82 16.03 -8.50 -0.97
N PRO A 83 17.23 -8.31 -0.41
CA PRO A 83 17.49 -7.13 0.41
C PRO A 83 17.39 -5.84 -0.42
N LEU A 84 17.20 -4.71 0.26
CA LEU A 84 17.40 -3.40 -0.36
C LEU A 84 18.82 -3.27 -0.90
N ASP A 85 18.99 -2.52 -1.97
CA ASP A 85 20.33 -2.18 -2.46
C ASP A 85 21.02 -1.14 -1.56
N GLU A 86 22.33 -0.94 -1.75
CA GLU A 86 23.11 -0.06 -0.89
C GLU A 86 22.74 1.43 -1.03
N THR A 87 22.32 1.87 -2.22
CA THR A 87 21.86 3.25 -2.45
C THR A 87 20.54 3.49 -1.70
N GLN A 88 19.60 2.55 -1.80
CA GLN A 88 18.34 2.60 -1.05
C GLN A 88 18.59 2.64 0.45
N LYS A 89 19.43 1.73 0.97
CA LYS A 89 19.82 1.72 2.38
C LYS A 89 20.45 3.03 2.81
N GLN A 90 21.37 3.58 2.01
CA GLN A 90 22.04 4.85 2.33
C GLN A 90 21.05 5.98 2.56
N PHE A 91 20.03 6.11 1.71
CA PHE A 91 19.02 7.17 1.85
C PHE A 91 17.99 6.89 2.95
N LEU A 92 17.60 5.63 3.15
CA LEU A 92 16.53 5.26 4.09
C LEU A 92 17.02 5.15 5.55
N ARG A 93 18.29 4.76 5.75
CA ARG A 93 18.88 4.51 7.08
C ARG A 93 18.76 5.68 8.06
N PRO A 94 18.89 6.97 7.68
CA PRO A 94 18.72 8.08 8.62
C PRO A 94 17.34 8.12 9.30
N TYR A 95 16.30 7.60 8.66
CA TYR A 95 14.93 7.57 9.19
C TYR A 95 14.61 6.25 9.90
N PHE A 96 15.07 5.12 9.35
CA PHE A 96 14.64 3.79 9.78
C PHE A 96 15.71 2.97 10.53
N GLY A 97 16.92 3.51 10.68
CA GLY A 97 18.00 2.85 11.40
C GLY A 97 18.37 1.50 10.77
N ASP A 98 18.42 0.45 11.59
CA ASP A 98 18.79 -0.90 11.19
C ASP A 98 17.63 -1.71 10.57
N LEU A 99 16.41 -1.17 10.57
CA LEU A 99 15.26 -1.80 9.89
C LEU A 99 15.55 -2.00 8.39
N VAL A 100 16.28 -1.08 7.76
CA VAL A 100 16.66 -1.16 6.34
C VAL A 100 17.50 -2.40 5.99
N ASP A 101 18.13 -3.04 6.99
CA ASP A 101 18.91 -4.26 6.82
C ASP A 101 18.09 -5.53 7.06
N ARG A 102 16.92 -5.40 7.70
CA ARG A 102 16.05 -6.53 8.06
C ARG A 102 14.90 -6.73 7.08
N VAL A 103 14.55 -5.70 6.32
CA VAL A 103 13.48 -5.79 5.33
C VAL A 103 13.95 -6.45 4.05
N GLU A 104 13.03 -7.14 3.40
CA GLU A 104 13.21 -7.71 2.07
C GLU A 104 12.15 -7.11 1.13
N VAL A 105 12.50 -6.94 -0.13
CA VAL A 105 11.64 -6.38 -1.16
C VAL A 105 11.49 -7.36 -2.32
N VAL A 106 10.28 -7.39 -2.89
CA VAL A 106 9.99 -8.01 -4.19
C VAL A 106 9.53 -6.91 -5.13
N TYR A 107 10.26 -6.69 -6.22
CA TYR A 107 9.85 -5.81 -7.31
C TYR A 107 9.14 -6.58 -8.40
N ASP A 108 8.42 -5.86 -9.27
CA ASP A 108 7.55 -6.46 -10.30
C ASP A 108 6.55 -7.45 -9.69
N ALA A 109 6.04 -7.11 -8.51
CA ALA A 109 5.20 -7.98 -7.71
C ALA A 109 3.76 -8.03 -8.24
N THR A 110 3.18 -9.23 -8.24
CA THR A 110 1.74 -9.45 -8.39
C THR A 110 1.06 -9.17 -7.06
N LEU A 111 0.51 -7.96 -6.93
CA LEU A 111 -0.21 -7.51 -5.74
C LEU A 111 -1.62 -8.10 -5.67
N MET A 112 -2.15 -8.16 -4.45
CA MET A 112 -3.55 -8.55 -4.22
C MET A 112 -4.47 -7.34 -4.40
N GLU A 113 -5.38 -7.39 -5.37
CA GLU A 113 -6.39 -6.33 -5.58
C GLU A 113 -7.54 -6.41 -4.57
N ASP A 114 -7.78 -7.60 -4.01
CA ASP A 114 -8.85 -7.88 -3.08
C ASP A 114 -8.37 -8.70 -1.90
N TRP A 115 -8.77 -8.29 -0.70
CA TRP A 115 -8.62 -9.13 0.48
C TRP A 115 -9.90 -9.92 0.67
N VAL A 116 -9.78 -11.24 0.62
CA VAL A 116 -10.91 -12.15 0.82
C VAL A 116 -10.92 -12.59 2.28
N ALA A 117 -11.86 -12.05 3.05
CA ALA A 117 -12.09 -12.46 4.43
C ALA A 117 -13.53 -12.88 4.62
N ALA A 118 -13.76 -14.18 4.86
CA ALA A 118 -15.05 -14.72 5.31
C ALA A 118 -16.29 -14.17 4.55
N SER A 119 -16.24 -14.14 3.22
CA SER A 119 -17.28 -13.64 2.29
C SER A 119 -17.33 -12.13 2.05
N PHE A 120 -16.41 -11.35 2.62
CA PHE A 120 -16.23 -9.94 2.32
C PHE A 120 -15.01 -9.75 1.41
N LYS A 121 -15.24 -9.10 0.28
CA LYS A 121 -14.19 -8.58 -0.60
C LYS A 121 -13.95 -7.13 -0.18
N ILE A 122 -12.80 -6.87 0.43
CA ILE A 122 -12.41 -5.50 0.80
C ILE A 122 -11.57 -4.98 -0.36
N ASN A 123 -12.07 -3.94 -1.02
CA ASN A 123 -11.35 -3.22 -2.04
C ASN A 123 -10.30 -2.36 -1.34
N VAL A 124 -9.04 -2.79 -1.41
CA VAL A 124 -7.89 -2.08 -0.83
C VAL A 124 -7.36 -0.97 -1.75
N GLY A 125 -8.08 -0.67 -2.84
CA GLY A 125 -7.70 0.33 -3.84
C GLY A 125 -6.60 -0.17 -4.79
N GLN A 126 -6.24 0.67 -5.76
CA GLN A 126 -5.04 0.46 -6.57
C GLN A 126 -3.83 0.91 -5.75
N SER A 127 -3.22 -0.01 -5.00
CA SER A 127 -1.93 0.25 -4.37
C SER A 127 -0.78 -0.01 -5.34
N ASN A 128 0.29 0.78 -5.22
CA ASN A 128 1.56 0.54 -5.91
C ASN A 128 2.47 -0.45 -5.14
N ALA A 129 2.18 -0.67 -3.86
CA ALA A 129 2.91 -1.61 -3.04
C ALA A 129 2.06 -2.19 -1.89
N GLN A 130 2.50 -3.31 -1.33
CA GLN A 130 1.88 -3.92 -0.15
C GLN A 130 2.97 -4.42 0.79
N VAL A 131 2.76 -4.25 2.09
CA VAL A 131 3.68 -4.74 3.13
C VAL A 131 3.02 -5.87 3.89
N TYR A 132 3.79 -6.89 4.23
CA TYR A 132 3.39 -7.94 5.17
C TYR A 132 4.57 -8.28 6.06
N GLY A 133 4.60 -7.68 7.25
CA GLY A 133 5.73 -7.83 8.17
C GLY A 133 6.94 -7.04 7.66
N ASN A 134 8.09 -7.70 7.56
CA ASN A 134 9.32 -7.11 7.03
C ASN A 134 9.50 -7.37 5.52
N LYS A 135 8.43 -7.78 4.81
CA LYS A 135 8.45 -8.01 3.35
C LYS A 135 7.63 -6.95 2.64
N ILE A 136 8.25 -6.28 1.68
CA ILE A 136 7.67 -5.22 0.86
C ILE A 136 7.48 -5.75 -0.56
N TYR A 137 6.29 -5.57 -1.13
CA TYR A 137 5.96 -5.99 -2.49
C TYR A 137 5.63 -4.75 -3.31
N ILE A 138 6.44 -4.44 -4.33
CA ILE A 138 6.28 -3.26 -5.20
C ILE A 138 5.85 -3.73 -6.59
N LYS A 139 4.78 -3.15 -7.11
CA LYS A 139 4.22 -3.50 -8.43
C LYS A 139 5.17 -3.15 -9.57
N GLN A 140 5.91 -2.06 -9.44
CA GLN A 140 6.85 -1.58 -10.44
C GLN A 140 8.13 -2.43 -10.44
N PRO A 141 8.78 -2.62 -11.61
CA PRO A 141 10.09 -3.26 -11.68
C PRO A 141 11.16 -2.39 -11.01
N TYR A 142 12.19 -3.02 -10.46
CA TYR A 142 13.32 -2.34 -9.84
C TYR A 142 14.02 -1.39 -10.82
N GLN A 143 14.26 -0.16 -10.37
CA GLN A 143 15.04 0.84 -11.11
C GLN A 143 16.16 1.39 -10.20
N PRO A 144 17.43 1.08 -10.49
CA PRO A 144 18.56 1.56 -9.69
C PRO A 144 18.58 3.09 -9.60
N GLY A 145 18.63 3.60 -8.37
CA GLY A 145 18.70 5.05 -8.11
C GLY A 145 17.40 5.82 -8.41
N ASP A 146 16.28 5.14 -8.67
CA ASP A 146 14.98 5.79 -8.83
C ASP A 146 14.51 6.38 -7.49
N LEU A 147 14.57 7.70 -7.39
CA LEU A 147 14.19 8.45 -6.20
C LEU A 147 12.71 8.27 -5.83
N GLN A 148 11.83 8.06 -6.81
CA GLN A 148 10.42 7.82 -6.53
C GLN A 148 10.21 6.43 -5.89
N GLN A 149 10.99 5.43 -6.30
CA GLN A 149 11.00 4.13 -5.61
C GLN A 149 11.55 4.25 -4.19
N ILE A 150 12.57 5.06 -3.96
CA ILE A 150 13.11 5.30 -2.61
C ILE A 150 12.07 6.01 -1.72
N VAL A 151 11.32 6.98 -2.26
CA VAL A 151 10.22 7.64 -1.53
C VAL A 151 9.10 6.66 -1.22
N LEU A 152 8.69 5.82 -2.18
CA LEU A 152 7.70 4.77 -1.95
C LEU A 152 8.18 3.79 -0.87
N LEU A 153 9.45 3.37 -0.91
CA LEU A 153 10.04 2.51 0.12
C LEU A 153 9.97 3.14 1.51
N ALA A 154 10.10 4.46 1.64
CA ALA A 154 9.94 5.13 2.94
C ALA A 154 8.51 5.02 3.48
N HIS A 155 7.49 5.14 2.62
CA HIS A 155 6.10 4.86 3.01
C HIS A 155 5.97 3.41 3.50
N GLU A 156 6.45 2.45 2.72
CA GLU A 156 6.33 1.02 3.06
C GLU A 156 7.13 0.62 4.31
N LEU A 157 8.32 1.20 4.53
CA LEU A 157 9.12 1.00 5.74
C LEU A 157 8.42 1.52 7.00
N THR A 158 7.57 2.55 6.87
CA THR A 158 6.73 3.00 7.99
C THR A 158 5.77 1.89 8.42
N HIS A 159 5.18 1.16 7.47
CA HIS A 159 4.34 0.00 7.79
C HIS A 159 5.15 -1.16 8.38
N CYS A 160 6.38 -1.39 7.92
CA CYS A 160 7.29 -2.36 8.56
C CYS A 160 7.59 -1.98 10.02
N GLN A 161 7.84 -0.70 10.31
CA GLN A 161 8.07 -0.21 11.66
C GLN A 161 6.82 -0.37 12.54
N GLN A 162 5.65 0.05 12.06
CA GLN A 162 4.37 -0.15 12.74
C GLN A 162 4.12 -1.65 13.03
N TYR A 163 4.51 -2.54 12.12
CA TYR A 163 4.47 -3.97 12.34
C TYR A 163 5.41 -4.42 13.47
N GLU A 164 6.66 -3.97 13.51
CA GLU A 164 7.61 -4.32 14.57
C GLU A 164 7.15 -3.81 15.94
N GLU A 165 6.58 -2.60 16.00
CA GLU A 165 5.99 -2.02 17.22
C GLU A 165 4.80 -2.83 17.74
N LEU A 166 3.95 -3.32 16.84
CA LEU A 166 2.81 -4.18 17.21
C LEU A 166 3.24 -5.63 17.49
N GLY A 167 4.34 -6.09 16.89
CA GLY A 167 5.02 -7.35 17.17
C GLY A 167 4.41 -8.61 16.54
N SER A 168 3.40 -8.50 15.66
CA SER A 168 2.92 -9.63 14.86
C SER A 168 2.00 -9.19 13.71
N LEU A 169 1.92 -10.00 12.66
CA LEU A 169 1.01 -9.79 11.52
C LEU A 169 -0.45 -9.69 11.96
N GLY A 170 -0.86 -10.53 12.92
CA GLY A 170 -2.23 -10.52 13.45
C GLY A 170 -2.56 -9.23 14.20
N LYS A 171 -1.64 -8.71 15.00
CA LYS A 171 -1.83 -7.43 15.70
C LYS A 171 -1.82 -6.25 14.74
N PHE A 172 -0.91 -6.25 13.75
CA PHE A 172 -0.92 -5.26 12.68
C PHE A 172 -2.24 -5.27 11.92
N GLY A 173 -2.66 -6.44 11.41
CA GLY A 173 -3.92 -6.59 10.70
C GLY A 173 -5.13 -6.18 11.54
N TYR A 174 -5.10 -6.47 12.84
CA TYR A 174 -6.15 -6.03 13.78
C TYR A 174 -6.25 -4.51 13.85
N GLU A 175 -5.13 -3.82 14.09
CA GLU A 175 -5.12 -2.37 14.22
C GLU A 175 -5.45 -1.68 12.91
N TYR A 176 -4.86 -2.15 11.80
CA TYR A 176 -5.12 -1.60 10.48
C TYR A 176 -6.60 -1.64 10.10
N PHE A 177 -7.28 -2.77 10.30
CA PHE A 177 -8.69 -2.92 9.93
C PHE A 177 -9.63 -2.17 10.87
N LYS A 178 -9.26 -2.10 12.15
CA LYS A 178 -9.99 -1.30 13.13
C LYS A 178 -9.96 0.19 12.75
N GLU A 179 -8.77 0.71 12.40
CA GLU A 179 -8.62 2.11 11.99
C GLU A 179 -9.26 2.38 10.62
N TYR A 180 -9.17 1.44 9.67
CA TYR A 180 -9.91 1.51 8.41
C TYR A 180 -11.43 1.61 8.65
N LYS A 181 -11.97 0.85 9.61
CA LYS A 181 -13.38 0.95 9.94
C LYS A 181 -13.74 2.28 10.61
N ARG A 182 -12.88 2.80 11.50
CA ARG A 182 -13.06 4.11 12.15
C ARG A 182 -13.06 5.25 11.14
N ALA A 183 -12.26 5.11 10.09
CA ALA A 183 -12.19 5.98 8.94
C ALA A 183 -13.37 5.80 7.95
N ASN A 184 -14.46 5.15 8.35
CA ASN A 184 -15.60 4.83 7.47
C ASN A 184 -15.18 4.15 6.17
N GLU A 185 -14.21 3.23 6.24
CA GLU A 185 -13.71 2.48 5.08
C GLU A 185 -12.99 3.38 4.04
N ASN A 186 -12.50 4.55 4.48
CA ASN A 186 -11.64 5.41 3.68
C ASN A 186 -10.16 5.12 4.00
N TYR A 187 -9.45 4.57 3.02
CA TYR A 187 -8.03 4.26 3.11
C TYR A 187 -7.18 5.49 3.49
N ARG A 188 -7.43 6.64 2.84
CA ARG A 188 -6.66 7.87 3.07
C ARG A 188 -6.86 8.46 4.46
N GLU A 189 -7.95 8.08 5.13
CA GLU A 189 -8.25 8.49 6.49
C GLU A 189 -7.85 7.43 7.53
N ASN A 190 -7.33 6.26 7.12
CA ASN A 190 -6.77 5.29 8.05
C ASN A 190 -5.56 5.92 8.76
N LYS A 191 -5.55 5.89 10.10
CA LYS A 191 -4.49 6.50 10.89
C LYS A 191 -3.09 5.99 10.53
N LEU A 192 -2.94 4.69 10.28
CA LEU A 192 -1.64 4.08 9.94
C LEU A 192 -1.14 4.58 8.57
N GLU A 193 -2.05 4.79 7.63
CA GLU A 193 -1.74 5.37 6.31
C GLU A 193 -1.41 6.85 6.39
N GLN A 194 -2.12 7.62 7.23
CA GLN A 194 -1.82 9.04 7.43
C GLN A 194 -0.41 9.26 7.99
N GLU A 195 0.01 8.39 8.91
CA GLU A 195 1.37 8.40 9.44
C GLU A 195 2.40 8.13 8.33
N ALA A 196 2.20 7.06 7.54
CA ALA A 196 3.07 6.72 6.42
C ALA A 196 3.13 7.84 5.36
N PHE A 197 1.99 8.43 4.97
CA PHE A 197 1.97 9.58 4.04
C PHE A 197 2.62 10.84 4.61
N THR A 198 2.59 11.03 5.93
CA THR A 198 3.26 12.17 6.58
C THR A 198 4.76 11.99 6.48
N LEU A 199 5.25 10.80 6.85
CA LEU A 199 6.68 10.46 6.74
C LEU A 199 7.15 10.50 5.29
N GLU A 200 6.39 9.95 4.33
CA GLU A 200 6.70 9.99 2.91
C GLU A 200 6.99 11.41 2.43
N LYS A 201 6.13 12.38 2.78
CA LYS A 201 6.30 13.79 2.40
C LYS A 201 7.52 14.43 3.05
N GLU A 202 7.74 14.16 4.34
CA GLU A 202 8.91 14.68 5.05
C GLU A 202 10.21 14.12 4.46
N PHE A 203 10.23 12.83 4.17
CA PHE A 203 11.34 12.13 3.55
C PHE A 203 11.61 12.64 2.14
N ALA A 204 10.58 12.80 1.30
CA ALA A 204 10.73 13.31 -0.07
C ALA A 204 11.35 14.72 -0.11
N ARG A 205 10.94 15.58 0.84
CA ARG A 205 11.53 16.91 1.01
C ARG A 205 13.01 16.82 1.42
N TRP A 206 13.32 16.04 2.45
CA TRP A 206 14.70 15.83 2.89
C TRP A 206 15.60 15.27 1.77
N LEU A 207 15.12 14.26 1.03
CA LEU A 207 15.86 13.63 -0.06
C LEU A 207 16.20 14.64 -1.16
N SER A 208 15.25 15.51 -1.50
CA SER A 208 15.46 16.58 -2.49
C SER A 208 16.56 17.55 -2.04
N GLU A 209 16.56 17.93 -0.76
CA GLU A 209 17.61 18.79 -0.17
C GLU A 209 18.99 18.10 -0.20
N GLN A 210 19.07 16.79 0.06
CA GLN A 210 20.33 16.04 -0.01
C GLN A 210 20.92 16.03 -1.42
N ILE A 211 20.10 15.81 -2.44
CA ILE A 211 20.57 15.78 -3.84
C ILE A 211 21.11 17.15 -4.25
N GLU A 212 20.39 18.24 -3.94
CA GLU A 212 20.83 19.59 -4.28
C GLU A 212 22.15 19.99 -3.59
N THR A 213 22.42 19.49 -2.38
CA THR A 213 23.69 19.77 -1.69
C THR A 213 24.86 18.99 -2.29
N HIS A 214 24.62 17.75 -2.72
CA HIS A 214 25.63 16.95 -3.39
C HIS A 214 26.06 17.56 -4.72
N ASP A 215 25.10 18.00 -5.54
CA ASP A 215 25.38 18.65 -6.84
C ASP A 215 26.20 19.95 -6.68
N ARG A 216 25.92 20.74 -5.64
CA ARG A 216 26.68 21.97 -5.34
C ARG A 216 28.12 21.68 -4.92
N SER A 217 28.34 20.66 -4.09
CA SER A 217 29.68 20.28 -3.62
C SER A 217 30.60 19.78 -4.74
N HIS A 218 30.04 19.19 -5.80
CA HIS A 218 30.81 18.76 -6.97
C HIS A 218 31.23 19.91 -7.90
N HIS A 219 30.54 21.06 -7.85
CA HIS A 219 30.87 22.22 -8.68
C HIS A 219 32.04 23.04 -8.13
N ASP A 220 32.17 23.15 -6.80
CA ASP A 220 33.21 23.95 -6.12
C ASP A 220 34.59 23.28 -6.05
N HIS A 221 34.75 22.02 -6.50
CA HIS A 221 36.03 21.31 -6.54
C HIS A 221 36.62 21.17 -7.96
N SER A 222 36.02 21.87 -8.93
CA SER A 222 36.43 21.84 -10.35
C SER A 222 37.17 23.11 -10.81
N HIS A 223 37.66 23.94 -9.89
CA HIS A 223 38.35 25.21 -10.18
C HIS A 223 39.79 25.23 -9.67
#